data_AF-A0A941E318-F1
#
_entry.id   AF-A0A941E318-F1
#
_cell.length_a   1.000
_cell.length_b   1.000
_cell.length_c   1.000
_cell.angle_alpha   90.00
_cell.angle_beta   90.00
_cell.angle_gamma   90.00
#
_symmetry.space_group_name_H-M   'P 1'
#
loop_
_entity.id
_entity.type
_entity.pdbx_description
1 polymer ?
#
loop_
_entity_poly.entity_id
_entity_poly.type
_entity_poly.pdbx_seq_one_letter_code
_entity_poly.pdbx_strand_id
1 'polypeptide(L)'
;MNAKIDEGVAVDRRLDWRFWVAESLILLLTLALIGIRSYRVVNDESRLHLEGELSLASVELIQDALKKNKGVFNTLQFEDSPGAGAAATIILDKIEALIQQHQLRTEAIGRCASACAAAFLLGSSRSLLPTTDNAPTYLMIHAVRHFRTREVNYGKTEQINQKIASKSLGKFPLKLLNRIFDDQKGTGDGEIYIFREPQRTPQGMHQVFVCDGRPHRLISECEALPKVTPQSLGIRVADASP
;
A
#
# COMPACT_ATOMS: atom_id res chain seq x y z
N MET A 1 50.94 64.89 -50.28
CA MET A 1 50.67 63.54 -50.80
C MET A 1 49.41 63.00 -50.14
N ASN A 2 48.38 62.85 -50.97
CA ASN A 2 47.17 62.01 -50.91
C ASN A 2 46.57 61.53 -49.58
N ALA A 3 45.38 62.10 -49.33
CA ALA A 3 44.13 61.52 -48.84
C ALA A 3 43.98 59.99 -48.78
N LYS A 4 43.26 59.52 -47.75
CA LYS A 4 42.08 58.65 -47.94
C LYS A 4 41.11 58.79 -46.76
N ILE A 5 39.86 59.07 -47.10
CA ILE A 5 38.68 59.16 -46.24
C ILE A 5 38.08 57.75 -46.21
N ASP A 6 37.85 57.18 -45.02
CA ASP A 6 37.08 55.94 -44.86
C ASP A 6 35.60 56.27 -44.63
N GLU A 7 34.77 55.77 -45.53
CA GLU A 7 33.31 55.87 -45.50
C GLU A 7 32.74 54.86 -44.50
N GLY A 8 32.00 55.36 -43.51
CA GLY A 8 31.27 54.54 -42.54
C GLY A 8 30.03 53.89 -43.17
N VAL A 9 29.97 52.56 -43.11
CA VAL A 9 28.80 51.76 -43.48
C VAL A 9 27.73 51.90 -42.40
N ALA A 10 26.64 52.60 -42.71
CA ALA A 10 25.44 52.65 -41.88
C ALA A 10 24.67 51.32 -41.99
N VAL A 11 24.73 50.51 -40.94
CA VAL A 11 23.94 49.27 -40.83
C VAL A 11 22.50 49.64 -40.49
N ASP A 12 21.60 49.47 -41.47
CA ASP A 12 20.15 49.68 -41.32
C ASP A 12 19.58 48.63 -40.34
N ARG A 13 19.36 49.04 -39.09
CA ARG A 13 18.71 48.23 -38.04
C ARG A 13 17.19 48.42 -38.09
N ARG A 14 16.55 48.10 -39.21
CA ARG A 14 15.11 47.80 -39.20
C ARG A 14 14.91 46.37 -38.73
N LEU A 15 15.06 46.16 -37.41
CA LEU A 15 14.57 44.95 -36.77
C LEU A 15 13.05 44.92 -36.95
N ASP A 16 12.59 43.97 -37.75
CA ASP A 16 11.21 43.78 -38.13
C ASP A 16 10.40 43.40 -36.88
N TRP A 17 9.58 44.34 -36.39
CA TRP A 17 8.78 44.19 -35.16
C TRP A 17 7.90 42.93 -35.13
N ARG A 18 7.61 42.37 -36.32
CA ARG A 18 6.85 41.13 -36.52
C ARG A 18 7.57 39.90 -35.94
N PHE A 19 8.91 39.91 -35.90
CA PHE A 19 9.71 38.83 -35.28
C PHE A 19 9.55 38.80 -33.75
N TRP A 20 9.55 39.96 -33.09
CA TRP A 20 9.41 40.05 -31.63
C TRP A 20 8.03 39.62 -31.12
N VAL A 21 6.98 39.90 -31.89
CA VAL A 21 5.60 39.47 -31.56
C VAL A 21 5.45 37.96 -31.67
N ALA A 22 6.05 37.33 -32.68
CA ALA A 22 5.96 35.89 -32.88
C ALA A 22 6.69 35.10 -31.77
N GLU A 23 7.89 35.52 -31.38
CA GLU A 23 8.65 34.85 -30.31
C GLU A 23 7.98 35.00 -28.94
N SER A 24 7.40 36.18 -28.66
CA SER A 24 6.69 36.42 -27.40
C SER A 24 5.43 35.56 -27.27
N LEU A 25 4.70 35.34 -28.38
CA LEU A 25 3.52 34.49 -28.42
C LEU A 25 3.87 33.01 -28.24
N ILE A 26 4.96 32.54 -28.85
CA ILE A 26 5.44 31.16 -28.68
C ILE A 26 5.86 30.93 -27.23
N LEU A 27 6.60 31.87 -26.62
CA LEU A 27 7.04 31.75 -25.23
C LEU A 27 5.84 31.69 -24.25
N LEU A 28 4.84 32.56 -24.46
CA LEU A 28 3.60 32.55 -23.69
C LEU A 28 2.79 31.26 -23.86
N LEU A 29 2.73 30.71 -25.08
CA LEU A 29 2.06 29.42 -25.34
C LEU A 29 2.79 28.26 -24.66
N THR A 30 4.13 28.23 -24.69
CA THR A 30 4.91 27.22 -23.97
C THR A 30 4.74 27.32 -22.46
N LEU A 31 4.72 28.54 -21.90
CA LEU A 31 4.47 28.73 -20.46
C LEU A 31 3.04 28.33 -20.06
N ALA A 32 2.05 28.62 -20.91
CA ALA A 32 0.67 28.17 -20.70
C ALA A 32 0.55 26.63 -20.75
N LEU A 33 1.25 25.97 -21.67
CA LEU A 33 1.26 24.50 -21.78
C LEU A 33 2.01 23.82 -20.61
N ILE A 34 3.08 24.45 -20.09
CA ILE A 34 3.80 23.95 -18.90
C ILE A 34 2.97 24.18 -17.61
N GLY A 35 2.13 25.22 -17.57
CA GLY A 35 1.22 25.50 -16.47
C GLY A 35 0.04 24.53 -16.32
N ILE A 36 -0.26 23.73 -17.35
CA ILE A 36 -1.24 22.62 -17.26
C ILE A 36 -0.50 21.33 -16.87
N ARG A 37 0.38 21.38 -15.87
CA ARG A 37 0.53 20.20 -15.02
C ARG A 37 -0.73 20.14 -14.17
N SER A 38 -1.69 19.35 -14.63
CA SER A 38 -2.79 18.90 -13.79
C SER A 38 -2.19 18.18 -12.59
N TYR A 39 -1.91 18.93 -11.52
CA TYR A 39 -1.95 18.38 -10.17
C TYR A 39 -3.39 17.90 -9.99
N ARG A 40 -3.69 16.68 -10.45
CA ARG A 40 -4.79 15.93 -9.90
C ARG A 40 -4.36 15.62 -8.48
N VAL A 41 -4.63 16.57 -7.56
CA VAL A 41 -4.91 16.21 -6.19
C VAL A 41 -6.13 15.30 -6.30
N VAL A 42 -5.89 14.00 -6.41
CA VAL A 42 -6.94 13.00 -6.25
C VAL A 42 -7.25 13.03 -4.76
N ASN A 43 -8.04 14.03 -4.35
CA ASN A 43 -8.66 14.06 -3.05
C ASN A 43 -9.72 12.95 -3.10
N ASP A 44 -9.30 11.71 -2.87
CA ASP A 44 -10.22 10.58 -2.86
C ASP A 44 -10.95 10.59 -1.53
N GLU A 45 -12.01 11.39 -1.47
CA GLU A 45 -12.87 11.56 -0.30
C GLU A 45 -13.56 10.24 0.11
N SER A 46 -13.38 9.14 -0.63
CA SER A 46 -13.95 7.82 -0.30
C SER A 46 -13.09 6.95 0.62
N ARG A 47 -11.86 7.38 0.95
CA ARG A 47 -10.92 6.63 1.80
C ARG A 47 -10.88 7.15 3.24
N LEU A 48 -10.85 6.22 4.20
CA LEU A 48 -10.45 6.48 5.58
C LEU A 48 -9.04 5.97 5.80
N HIS A 49 -8.13 6.89 6.08
CA HIS A 49 -6.71 6.61 6.31
C HIS A 49 -6.48 6.22 7.77
N LEU A 50 -5.80 5.11 7.99
CA LEU A 50 -5.49 4.53 9.29
C LEU A 50 -3.98 4.27 9.37
N GLU A 51 -3.25 5.23 9.91
CA GLU A 51 -1.81 5.16 10.07
C GLU A 51 -1.42 4.59 11.44
N GLY A 52 -0.38 3.74 11.47
CA GLY A 52 0.22 3.27 12.72
C GLY A 52 -0.61 2.22 13.47
N GLU A 53 -0.45 2.15 14.79
CA GLU A 53 -1.07 1.10 15.60
C GLU A 53 -2.61 1.22 15.61
N LEU A 54 -3.29 0.12 15.32
CA LEU A 54 -4.73 -0.01 15.45
C LEU A 54 -5.11 -0.10 16.93
N SER A 55 -5.99 0.81 17.35
CA SER A 55 -6.47 0.92 18.72
C SER A 55 -8.01 1.01 18.77
N LEU A 56 -8.58 1.09 19.96
CA LEU A 56 -10.01 1.40 20.11
C LEU A 56 -10.35 2.80 19.56
N ALA A 57 -9.42 3.76 19.63
CA ALA A 57 -9.61 5.07 19.03
C ALA A 57 -9.69 4.99 17.49
N SER A 58 -8.94 4.08 16.86
CA SER A 58 -9.07 3.81 15.42
C SER A 58 -10.47 3.29 15.07
N VAL A 59 -11.03 2.41 15.92
CA VAL A 59 -12.42 1.91 15.73
C VAL A 59 -13.43 3.03 15.85
N GLU A 60 -13.32 3.87 16.89
CA GLU A 60 -14.21 5.01 17.11
C GLU A 60 -14.14 6.00 15.94
N LEU A 61 -12.93 6.28 15.44
CA LEU A 61 -12.73 7.12 14.25
C LEU A 61 -13.48 6.57 13.04
N ILE A 62 -13.36 5.26 12.75
CA ILE A 62 -14.07 4.63 11.62
C ILE A 62 -15.58 4.75 11.83
N GLN A 63 -16.08 4.42 13.02
CA GLN A 63 -17.51 4.47 13.34
C GLN A 63 -18.08 5.87 13.18
N ASP A 64 -17.39 6.87 13.72
CA ASP A 64 -17.80 8.27 13.63
C ASP A 64 -17.80 8.77 12.20
N ALA A 65 -16.76 8.43 11.42
CA ALA A 65 -16.67 8.84 10.02
C ALA A 65 -17.79 8.23 9.18
N LEU A 66 -18.07 6.93 9.34
CA LEU A 66 -19.16 6.23 8.65
C LEU A 66 -20.55 6.75 9.07
N LYS A 67 -20.71 7.14 10.33
CA LYS A 67 -21.97 7.71 10.85
C LYS A 67 -22.22 9.13 10.35
N LYS A 68 -21.19 9.99 10.39
CA LYS A 68 -21.28 11.41 10.01
C LYS A 68 -21.35 11.60 8.49
N ASN A 69 -20.69 10.72 7.72
CA ASN A 69 -20.57 10.83 6.26
C ASN A 69 -21.12 9.57 5.57
N LYS A 70 -22.41 9.30 5.79
CA LYS A 70 -23.08 8.09 5.29
C LYS A 70 -22.92 7.95 3.77
N GLY A 71 -22.35 6.83 3.32
CA GLY A 71 -22.18 6.51 1.91
C GLY A 71 -20.99 7.19 1.23
N VAL A 72 -20.26 8.07 1.92
CA VAL A 72 -19.05 8.73 1.39
C VAL A 72 -17.87 7.77 1.45
N PHE A 73 -17.57 7.26 2.64
CA PHE A 73 -16.46 6.35 2.84
C PHE A 73 -16.83 4.91 2.52
N ASN A 74 -16.01 4.27 1.69
CA ASN A 74 -16.21 2.88 1.28
C ASN A 74 -14.90 2.06 1.33
N THR A 75 -13.80 2.66 1.75
CA THR A 75 -12.47 2.05 1.78
C THR A 75 -11.75 2.39 3.08
N LEU A 76 -11.19 1.39 3.75
CA LEU A 76 -10.20 1.57 4.81
C LEU A 76 -8.81 1.40 4.21
N GLN A 77 -7.98 2.44 4.29
CA GLN A 77 -6.60 2.40 3.86
C GLN A 77 -5.69 2.34 5.08
N PHE A 78 -4.97 1.24 5.22
CA PHE A 78 -3.98 1.06 6.30
C PHE A 78 -2.61 1.52 5.83
N GLU A 79 -1.93 2.33 6.63
CA GLU A 79 -0.62 2.89 6.31
C GLU A 79 0.37 2.59 7.44
N ASP A 80 1.45 1.88 7.12
CA ASP A 80 2.55 1.54 8.03
C ASP A 80 2.15 0.99 9.41
N SER A 81 1.00 0.30 9.45
CA SER A 81 0.42 -0.25 10.66
C SER A 81 1.11 -1.56 11.10
N PRO A 82 1.67 -1.62 12.32
CA PRO A 82 2.19 -2.85 12.90
C PRO A 82 1.08 -3.81 13.38
N GLY A 83 -0.19 -3.42 13.26
CA GLY A 83 -1.33 -4.12 13.86
C GLY A 83 -1.77 -3.46 15.15
N ALA A 84 -2.10 -4.25 16.17
CA ALA A 84 -2.68 -3.76 17.42
C ALA A 84 -1.96 -4.38 18.64
N GLY A 85 -1.89 -3.63 19.74
CA GLY A 85 -1.30 -4.09 21.00
C GLY A 85 -2.24 -4.92 21.89
N ALA A 86 -2.32 -4.56 23.17
CA ALA A 86 -3.19 -5.22 24.14
C ALA A 86 -4.66 -4.96 23.77
N ALA A 87 -5.38 -5.99 23.31
CA ALA A 87 -6.74 -5.98 22.75
C ALA A 87 -6.83 -6.14 21.21
N ALA A 88 -5.76 -6.60 20.56
CA ALA A 88 -5.77 -6.89 19.12
C ALA A 88 -6.99 -7.69 18.63
N THR A 89 -7.42 -8.71 19.37
CA THR A 89 -8.59 -9.53 18.99
C THR A 89 -9.90 -8.74 19.02
N ILE A 90 -10.11 -7.90 20.05
CA ILE A 90 -11.31 -7.07 20.19
C ILE A 90 -11.35 -6.00 19.11
N ILE A 91 -10.20 -5.35 18.83
CA ILE A 91 -10.06 -4.33 17.80
C ILE A 91 -10.34 -4.94 16.43
N LEU A 92 -9.75 -6.10 16.13
CA LEU A 92 -9.98 -6.82 14.88
C LEU A 92 -11.45 -7.21 14.71
N ASP A 93 -12.10 -7.76 15.74
CA ASP A 93 -13.52 -8.15 15.67
C ASP A 93 -14.43 -6.93 15.41
N LYS A 94 -14.11 -5.77 16.00
CA LYS A 94 -14.86 -4.52 15.77
C LYS A 94 -14.64 -3.98 14.35
N ILE A 95 -13.40 -3.97 13.86
CA ILE A 95 -13.10 -3.54 12.48
C ILE A 95 -13.75 -4.48 11.47
N GLU A 96 -13.70 -5.80 11.70
CA GLU A 96 -14.37 -6.79 10.87
C GLU A 96 -15.88 -6.53 10.79
N ALA A 97 -16.53 -6.28 11.93
CA ALA A 97 -17.96 -5.99 11.97
C ALA A 97 -18.31 -4.76 11.12
N LEU A 98 -17.49 -3.70 11.17
CA LEU A 98 -17.67 -2.50 10.36
C LEU A 98 -17.46 -2.77 8.87
N ILE A 99 -16.43 -3.54 8.53
CA ILE A 99 -16.18 -3.99 7.15
C ILE A 99 -17.38 -4.77 6.61
N GLN A 100 -17.93 -5.71 7.39
CA GLN A 100 -19.07 -6.53 6.95
C GLN A 100 -20.35 -5.70 6.82
N GLN A 101 -20.65 -4.85 7.79
CA GLN A 101 -21.84 -4.03 7.81
C GLN A 101 -21.87 -3.04 6.64
N HIS A 102 -20.72 -2.45 6.29
CA HIS A 102 -20.63 -1.40 5.28
C HIS A 102 -20.00 -1.86 3.96
N GLN A 103 -19.69 -3.15 3.82
CA GLN A 103 -19.01 -3.75 2.65
C GLN A 103 -17.70 -3.03 2.29
N LEU A 104 -16.95 -2.58 3.30
CA LEU A 104 -15.76 -1.76 3.10
C LEU A 104 -14.67 -2.52 2.34
N ARG A 105 -14.08 -1.83 1.36
CA ARG A 105 -12.84 -2.25 0.70
C ARG A 105 -11.67 -1.98 1.64
N THR A 106 -10.56 -2.67 1.41
CA THR A 106 -9.33 -2.48 2.18
C THR A 106 -8.15 -2.25 1.25
N GLU A 107 -7.32 -1.30 1.63
CA GLU A 107 -6.09 -0.95 0.95
C GLU A 107 -4.95 -0.94 1.97
N ALA A 108 -3.73 -1.27 1.52
CA ALA A 108 -2.54 -1.16 2.35
C ALA A 108 -1.42 -0.44 1.59
N ILE A 109 -0.76 0.48 2.29
CA ILE A 109 0.46 1.19 1.89
C ILE A 109 1.53 0.90 2.93
N GLY A 110 2.74 0.59 2.49
CA GLY A 110 3.86 0.29 3.39
C GLY A 110 3.64 -1.01 4.16
N ARG A 111 4.04 -1.03 5.44
CA ARG A 111 3.91 -2.23 6.28
C ARG A 111 2.48 -2.36 6.83
N CYS A 112 1.82 -3.47 6.58
CA CYS A 112 0.58 -3.84 7.28
C CYS A 112 0.73 -5.21 7.94
N ALA A 113 1.06 -5.23 9.23
CA ALA A 113 1.42 -6.45 9.95
C ALA A 113 0.35 -6.89 10.97
N SER A 114 0.37 -8.16 11.36
CA SER A 114 -0.43 -8.70 12.46
C SER A 114 -1.94 -8.42 12.28
N ALA A 115 -2.58 -7.79 13.27
CA ALA A 115 -3.99 -7.40 13.22
C ALA A 115 -4.32 -6.50 12.01
N CYS A 116 -3.38 -5.69 11.51
CA CYS A 116 -3.58 -4.93 10.28
C CYS A 116 -3.76 -5.87 9.09
N ALA A 117 -2.84 -6.83 8.91
CA ALA A 117 -2.91 -7.79 7.80
C ALA A 117 -4.23 -8.58 7.84
N ALA A 118 -4.67 -9.00 9.03
CA ALA A 118 -5.94 -9.68 9.21
C ALA A 118 -7.14 -8.77 8.84
N ALA A 119 -7.19 -7.54 9.34
CA ALA A 119 -8.24 -6.59 9.03
C ALA A 119 -8.31 -6.27 7.52
N PHE A 120 -7.14 -6.05 6.90
CA PHE A 120 -7.01 -5.90 5.46
C PHE A 120 -7.60 -7.09 4.72
N LEU A 121 -7.24 -8.32 5.08
CA LEU A 121 -7.69 -9.53 4.40
C LEU A 121 -9.19 -9.83 4.54
N LEU A 122 -9.87 -9.20 5.49
CA LEU A 122 -11.32 -9.34 5.71
C LEU A 122 -12.17 -8.36 4.87
N GLY A 123 -11.53 -7.40 4.18
CA GLY A 123 -12.17 -6.45 3.26
C GLY A 123 -12.99 -7.11 2.15
N SER A 124 -14.02 -6.42 1.67
CA SER A 124 -14.87 -6.87 0.54
C SER A 124 -14.06 -7.03 -0.76
N SER A 125 -13.09 -6.15 -0.95
CA SER A 125 -11.99 -6.27 -1.91
C SER A 125 -10.71 -5.72 -1.27
N ARG A 126 -9.56 -6.17 -1.76
CA ARG A 126 -8.23 -5.94 -1.15
C ARG A 126 -7.27 -5.44 -2.22
N SER A 127 -6.57 -4.34 -1.96
CA SER A 127 -5.53 -3.84 -2.87
C SER A 127 -4.25 -3.43 -2.13
N LEU A 128 -3.11 -3.92 -2.60
CA LEU A 128 -1.80 -3.39 -2.20
C LEU A 128 -1.45 -2.20 -3.11
N LEU A 129 -1.13 -1.07 -2.50
CA LEU A 129 -0.78 0.17 -3.18
C LEU A 129 0.74 0.40 -3.15
N PRO A 130 1.32 1.16 -4.10
CA PRO A 130 2.72 1.57 -4.02
C PRO A 130 2.93 2.61 -2.91
N THR A 131 4.15 2.69 -2.36
CA THR A 131 4.57 3.85 -1.56
C THR A 131 5.22 4.91 -2.46
N THR A 132 5.33 6.15 -1.97
CA THR A 132 5.99 7.25 -2.69
C THR A 132 7.51 7.25 -2.55
N ASP A 133 8.05 6.60 -1.52
CA ASP A 133 9.47 6.58 -1.16
C ASP A 133 10.20 5.31 -1.61
N ASN A 134 9.53 4.45 -2.41
CA ASN A 134 9.99 3.12 -2.83
C ASN A 134 10.18 2.10 -1.68
N ALA A 135 9.72 2.39 -0.46
CA ALA A 135 9.62 1.36 0.57
C ALA A 135 8.69 0.21 0.12
N PRO A 136 8.98 -1.04 0.51
CA PRO A 136 8.13 -2.14 0.14
C PRO A 136 6.77 -2.04 0.84
N THR A 137 5.69 -2.16 0.06
CA THR A 137 4.37 -2.45 0.62
C THR A 137 4.20 -3.95 0.80
N TYR A 138 3.85 -4.39 2.00
CA TYR A 138 3.68 -5.81 2.29
C TYR A 138 2.70 -6.07 3.45
N LEU A 139 2.13 -7.28 3.42
CA LEU A 139 1.42 -7.86 4.55
C LEU A 139 2.33 -8.80 5.31
N MET A 140 2.23 -8.80 6.63
CA MET A 140 2.82 -9.85 7.47
C MET A 140 1.74 -10.45 8.35
N ILE A 141 1.49 -11.74 8.18
CA ILE A 141 0.46 -12.51 8.88
C ILE A 141 1.16 -13.45 9.85
N HIS A 142 0.72 -13.48 11.10
CA HIS A 142 1.20 -14.44 12.09
C HIS A 142 0.04 -14.87 12.99
N ALA A 143 0.24 -15.91 13.80
CA ALA A 143 -0.78 -16.43 14.70
C ALA A 143 -1.19 -15.40 15.78
N VAL A 144 -2.48 -15.36 16.15
CA VAL A 144 -2.97 -14.52 17.26
C VAL A 144 -2.36 -14.99 18.56
N ARG A 145 -1.94 -14.06 19.40
CA ARG A 145 -1.31 -14.37 20.69
C ARG A 145 -1.96 -13.66 21.84
N HIS A 146 -1.84 -14.28 23.01
CA HIS A 146 -2.10 -13.60 24.25
C HIS A 146 -1.00 -12.55 24.51
N PHE A 147 -1.39 -11.29 24.71
CA PHE A 147 -0.44 -10.16 24.81
C PHE A 147 0.61 -10.34 25.92
N ARG A 148 0.24 -10.95 27.05
CA ARG A 148 1.14 -11.13 28.20
C ARG A 148 1.98 -12.41 28.13
N THR A 149 1.35 -13.54 27.84
CA THR A 149 2.02 -14.87 27.88
C THR A 149 2.69 -15.23 26.56
N ARG A 150 2.38 -14.49 25.48
CA ARG A 150 2.84 -14.76 24.10
C ARG A 150 2.39 -16.10 23.52
N GLU A 151 1.60 -16.87 24.26
CA GLU A 151 1.01 -18.12 23.81
C GLU A 151 0.08 -17.90 22.62
N VAL A 152 0.15 -18.82 21.66
CA VAL A 152 -0.74 -18.81 20.50
C VAL A 152 -2.17 -19.16 20.89
N ASN A 153 -3.10 -18.33 20.45
CA ASN A 153 -4.51 -18.61 20.52
C ASN A 153 -4.94 -19.33 19.22
N TYR A 154 -4.79 -20.66 19.22
CA TYR A 154 -5.10 -21.50 18.05
C TYR A 154 -6.54 -21.32 17.59
N GLY A 155 -7.52 -21.46 18.49
CA GLY A 155 -8.94 -21.37 18.12
C GLY A 155 -9.30 -20.02 17.50
N LYS A 156 -8.79 -18.90 18.03
CA LYS A 156 -9.02 -17.58 17.42
C LYS A 156 -8.29 -17.43 16.08
N THR A 157 -7.07 -17.94 15.98
CA THR A 157 -6.28 -17.88 14.74
C THR A 157 -6.95 -18.68 13.63
N GLU A 158 -7.41 -19.91 13.92
CA GLU A 158 -8.14 -20.75 12.96
C GLU A 158 -9.46 -20.09 12.53
N GLN A 159 -10.20 -19.49 13.47
CA GLN A 159 -11.41 -18.74 13.14
C GLN A 159 -11.12 -17.60 12.14
N ILE A 160 -10.04 -16.84 12.35
CA ILE A 160 -9.63 -15.76 11.45
C ILE A 160 -9.21 -16.34 10.09
N ASN A 161 -8.40 -17.40 10.08
CA ASN A 161 -7.96 -18.06 8.84
C ASN A 161 -9.15 -18.57 8.01
N GLN A 162 -10.17 -19.16 8.64
CA GLN A 162 -11.41 -19.58 7.98
C GLN A 162 -12.15 -18.40 7.35
N LYS A 163 -12.25 -17.28 8.07
CA LYS A 163 -12.87 -16.06 7.53
C LYS A 163 -12.09 -15.51 6.34
N ILE A 164 -10.76 -15.43 6.42
CA ILE A 164 -9.90 -14.98 5.32
C ILE A 164 -10.06 -15.90 4.10
N ALA A 165 -9.98 -17.21 4.28
CA ALA A 165 -10.14 -18.19 3.21
C ALA A 165 -11.52 -18.05 2.52
N SER A 166 -12.59 -17.97 3.31
CA SER A 166 -13.95 -17.75 2.81
C SER A 166 -14.08 -16.43 2.04
N LYS A 167 -13.57 -15.33 2.61
CA LYS A 167 -13.58 -14.00 1.98
C LYS A 167 -12.77 -13.95 0.70
N SER A 168 -11.72 -14.75 0.56
CA SER A 168 -10.94 -14.89 -0.68
C SER A 168 -11.60 -15.77 -1.75
N LEU A 169 -12.80 -16.31 -1.49
CA LEU A 169 -13.47 -17.30 -2.34
C LEU A 169 -12.58 -18.53 -2.59
N GLY A 170 -11.83 -18.96 -1.56
CA GLY A 170 -10.92 -20.09 -1.62
C GLY A 170 -9.56 -19.83 -2.27
N LYS A 171 -9.32 -18.63 -2.82
CA LYS A 171 -8.02 -18.26 -3.44
C LYS A 171 -6.86 -18.24 -2.45
N PHE A 172 -7.13 -17.92 -1.18
CA PHE A 172 -6.18 -18.01 -0.09
C PHE A 172 -6.45 -19.30 0.69
N PRO A 173 -5.78 -20.41 0.36
CA PRO A 173 -6.11 -21.72 0.92
C PRO A 173 -5.76 -21.79 2.42
N LEU A 174 -6.64 -22.44 3.19
CA LEU A 174 -6.41 -22.69 4.62
C LEU A 174 -5.08 -23.40 4.89
N LYS A 175 -4.68 -24.32 4.00
CA LYS A 175 -3.38 -25.00 4.09
C LYS A 175 -2.21 -24.01 4.11
N LEU A 176 -2.27 -22.94 3.32
CA LEU A 176 -1.24 -21.90 3.32
C LEU A 176 -1.35 -21.03 4.58
N LEU A 177 -2.55 -20.57 4.94
CA LEU A 177 -2.76 -19.74 6.14
C LEU A 177 -2.30 -20.44 7.42
N ASN A 178 -2.53 -21.74 7.53
CA ASN A 178 -2.13 -22.53 8.71
C ASN A 178 -0.63 -22.78 8.79
N ARG A 179 0.16 -22.40 7.77
CA ARG A 179 1.62 -22.46 7.85
C ARG A 179 2.21 -21.48 8.86
N ILE A 180 1.43 -20.53 9.37
CA ILE A 180 1.83 -19.72 10.53
C ILE A 180 2.00 -20.56 11.81
N PHE A 181 1.48 -21.80 11.82
CA PHE A 181 1.72 -22.78 12.88
C PHE A 181 2.90 -23.72 12.58
N ASP A 182 3.47 -23.69 11.36
CA ASP A 182 4.65 -24.48 11.00
C ASP A 182 5.89 -23.86 11.64
N ASP A 183 5.96 -23.92 12.96
CA ASP A 183 7.05 -23.32 13.72
C ASP A 183 7.92 -24.43 14.30
N GLN A 184 9.21 -24.45 13.91
CA GLN A 184 10.11 -25.53 14.34
C GLN A 184 10.51 -25.43 15.83
N LYS A 185 10.04 -24.40 16.53
CA LYS A 185 10.35 -24.13 17.93
C LYS A 185 9.20 -24.44 18.88
N GLY A 186 8.01 -24.77 18.37
CA GLY A 186 6.80 -24.95 19.18
C GLY A 186 6.33 -23.67 19.90
N THR A 187 6.82 -22.49 19.48
CA THR A 187 6.47 -21.16 19.97
C THR A 187 5.32 -20.52 19.18
N GLY A 188 4.92 -21.11 18.04
CA GLY A 188 3.94 -20.57 17.10
C GLY A 188 4.37 -19.24 16.47
N ASP A 189 5.66 -19.14 16.11
CA ASP A 189 6.31 -17.98 15.50
C ASP A 189 6.32 -17.98 13.96
N GLY A 190 5.51 -18.81 13.30
CA GLY A 190 5.41 -18.80 11.86
C GLY A 190 4.81 -17.49 11.33
N GLU A 191 5.37 -17.00 10.21
CA GLU A 191 4.95 -15.76 9.57
C GLU A 191 4.76 -15.97 8.07
N ILE A 192 3.74 -15.36 7.49
CA ILE A 192 3.53 -15.31 6.05
C ILE A 192 3.68 -13.86 5.61
N TYR A 193 4.60 -13.62 4.69
CA TYR A 193 4.78 -12.31 4.07
C TYR A 193 4.20 -12.30 2.67
N ILE A 194 3.49 -11.24 2.32
CA ILE A 194 2.93 -11.01 0.98
C ILE A 194 3.34 -9.61 0.53
N PHE A 195 4.32 -9.52 -0.34
CA PHE A 195 4.83 -8.27 -0.88
C PHE A 195 4.06 -7.85 -2.13
N ARG A 196 3.86 -6.53 -2.27
CA ARG A 196 3.36 -5.92 -3.49
C ARG A 196 4.32 -6.16 -4.65
N GLU A 197 5.60 -5.83 -4.46
CA GLU A 197 6.66 -6.02 -5.45
C GLU A 197 7.48 -7.26 -5.13
N PRO A 198 7.96 -7.99 -6.15
CA PRO A 198 8.74 -9.19 -5.90
C PRO A 198 10.07 -8.87 -5.22
N GLN A 199 10.42 -9.70 -4.24
CA GLN A 199 11.69 -9.64 -3.53
C GLN A 199 12.67 -10.65 -4.14
N ARG A 200 13.96 -10.27 -4.18
CA ARG A 200 15.02 -11.11 -4.73
C ARG A 200 15.45 -12.17 -3.72
N THR A 201 15.55 -13.41 -4.17
CA THR A 201 16.13 -14.54 -3.45
C THR A 201 17.16 -15.28 -4.32
N PRO A 202 17.93 -16.22 -3.76
CA PRO A 202 18.78 -17.11 -4.56
C PRO A 202 18.02 -17.91 -5.63
N GLN A 203 16.72 -18.15 -5.42
CA GLN A 203 15.84 -18.91 -6.31
C GLN A 203 15.02 -18.01 -7.26
N GLY A 204 15.28 -16.70 -7.31
CA GLY A 204 14.62 -15.76 -8.23
C GLY A 204 13.83 -14.66 -7.54
N MET A 205 12.81 -14.14 -8.24
CA MET A 205 11.97 -13.04 -7.80
C MET A 205 10.63 -13.59 -7.30
N HIS A 206 10.30 -13.38 -6.03
CA HIS A 206 9.11 -13.97 -5.38
C HIS A 206 8.36 -12.93 -4.54
N GLN A 207 7.03 -13.06 -4.42
CA GLN A 207 6.21 -12.11 -3.64
C GLN A 207 5.67 -12.69 -2.33
N VAL A 208 5.62 -14.00 -2.20
CA VAL A 208 5.03 -14.67 -1.03
C VAL A 208 6.06 -15.57 -0.37
N PHE A 209 6.19 -15.42 0.94
CA PHE A 209 7.19 -16.09 1.76
C PHE A 209 6.55 -16.69 3.00
N VAL A 210 7.04 -17.85 3.43
CA VAL A 210 6.71 -18.46 4.71
C VAL A 210 7.97 -18.57 5.55
N CYS A 211 7.96 -17.93 6.71
CA CYS A 211 9.04 -17.98 7.69
C CYS A 211 8.63 -18.91 8.83
N ASP A 212 9.54 -19.76 9.28
CA ASP A 212 9.32 -20.86 10.23
C ASP A 212 9.56 -20.48 11.72
N GLY A 213 9.57 -19.17 12.04
CA GLY A 213 9.82 -18.65 13.39
C GLY A 213 11.29 -18.70 13.85
N ARG A 214 12.21 -19.13 12.98
CA ARG A 214 13.64 -18.89 13.21
C ARG A 214 13.96 -17.40 13.02
N PRO A 215 14.96 -16.85 13.72
CA PRO A 215 15.34 -15.46 13.52
C PRO A 215 15.96 -15.33 12.13
N HIS A 216 15.19 -14.81 11.18
CA HIS A 216 15.66 -14.50 9.84
C HIS A 216 16.16 -13.07 9.82
N ARG A 217 17.38 -12.84 9.31
CA ARG A 217 17.93 -11.48 9.12
C ARG A 217 17.41 -10.84 7.85
N LEU A 218 17.10 -11.66 6.85
CA LEU A 218 16.66 -11.25 5.53
C LEU A 218 15.46 -12.09 5.10
N ILE A 219 14.51 -11.49 4.39
CA ILE A 219 13.34 -12.22 3.87
C ILE A 219 13.72 -13.37 2.92
N SER A 220 14.88 -13.28 2.27
CA SER A 220 15.42 -14.32 1.40
C SER A 220 15.83 -15.61 2.12
N GLU A 221 15.86 -15.60 3.45
CA GLU A 221 16.09 -16.79 4.29
C GLU A 221 14.80 -17.58 4.54
N CYS A 222 13.63 -16.98 4.30
CA CYS A 222 12.34 -17.64 4.39
C CYS A 222 12.04 -18.49 3.13
N GLU A 223 11.12 -19.44 3.24
CA GLU A 223 10.66 -20.24 2.11
C GLU A 223 9.87 -19.37 1.13
N ALA A 224 10.45 -19.11 -0.04
CA ALA A 224 9.74 -18.49 -1.15
C ALA A 224 8.74 -19.48 -1.78
N LEU A 225 7.55 -18.99 -2.13
CA LEU A 225 6.53 -19.78 -2.82
C LEU A 225 6.50 -19.44 -4.33
N PRO A 226 7.30 -20.14 -5.16
CA PRO A 226 7.31 -19.91 -6.60
C PRO A 226 5.91 -20.22 -7.14
N LYS A 227 5.29 -19.25 -7.83
CA LYS A 227 3.91 -19.27 -8.39
C LYS A 227 2.81 -18.75 -7.47
N VAL A 228 3.09 -18.40 -6.21
CA VAL A 228 2.10 -17.71 -5.37
C VAL A 228 2.36 -16.21 -5.43
N THR A 229 1.34 -15.46 -5.85
CA THR A 229 1.36 -14.00 -5.96
C THR A 229 0.21 -13.40 -5.13
N PRO A 230 0.21 -12.10 -4.81
CA PRO A 230 -0.94 -11.45 -4.19
C PRO A 230 -2.23 -11.71 -4.99
N GLN A 231 -2.17 -11.63 -6.32
CA GLN A 231 -3.32 -11.85 -7.21
C GLN A 231 -3.84 -13.28 -7.15
N SER A 232 -2.96 -14.29 -7.06
CA SER A 232 -3.40 -15.68 -6.89
C SER A 232 -4.11 -15.91 -5.57
N LEU A 233 -3.84 -15.08 -4.55
CA LEU A 233 -4.51 -15.10 -3.24
C LEU A 233 -5.77 -14.22 -3.18
N GLY A 234 -6.17 -13.60 -4.31
CA GLY A 234 -7.33 -12.71 -4.37
C GLY A 234 -7.07 -11.27 -3.91
N ILE A 235 -5.80 -10.85 -3.88
CA ILE A 235 -5.38 -9.49 -3.53
C ILE A 235 -4.98 -8.76 -4.81
N ARG A 236 -5.56 -7.59 -5.06
CA ARG A 236 -5.18 -6.74 -6.19
C ARG A 236 -3.84 -6.06 -5.89
N VAL A 237 -3.03 -5.85 -6.91
CA VAL A 237 -1.90 -4.93 -6.86
C VAL A 237 -2.28 -3.74 -7.73
N ALA A 238 -2.40 -2.55 -7.13
CA ALA A 238 -2.67 -1.35 -7.91
C ALA A 238 -1.41 -0.94 -8.67
N ASP A 239 -1.59 -0.47 -9.90
CA ASP A 239 -0.51 0.10 -10.69
C ASP A 239 0.08 1.32 -9.96
N ALA A 240 1.36 1.59 -10.19
CA ALA A 240 1.93 2.87 -9.83
C ALA A 240 1.14 3.93 -10.59
N SER A 241 0.45 4.82 -9.88
CA SER A 241 -0.14 5.99 -10.53
C SER A 241 1.03 6.77 -11.16
N PRO A 242 0.99 7.06 -12.46
CA PRO A 242 2.08 7.74 -13.17
C PRO A 242 2.34 9.15 -12.64
#